data_AF-A0A1E3Q439-F1
#
_entry.id   AF-A0A1E3Q439-F1
#
_cell.length_a   1.000
_cell.length_b   1.000
_cell.length_c   1.000
_cell.angle_alpha   90.00
_cell.angle_beta   90.00
_cell.angle_gamma   90.00
#
_symmetry.space_group_name_H-M   'P 1'
#
loop_
_entity.id
_entity.type
_entity.pdbx_description
1 polymer ?
#
loop_
_entity_poly.entity_id
_entity_poly.type
_entity_poly.pdbx_seq_one_letter_code
_entity_poly.pdbx_strand_id
1 'polypeptide(L)'
;MVKRHLLRHTLLPKVAFDNADTQQTLLYETYEEIHASSIKELLSYCKSIDQAKIFRYFWSNWYRPAFGNVGSRWEIASLCGRPGSVASIPISRTTMRLESHWRILKKDYTSHLVRPRLDLLCYIIFNHLVRSRIKLHLQVAAGREKPSIYKDFVHVWRKCAEAVDQTTIDKRDGFYFTDKDKWVCSCPAFVFNSRYLCKHLVCYYSSPHPTETEDILCSHRRHLQRIYFKNICH
;
A
#
# COMPACT_ATOMS: atom_id res chain seq x y z
N MET A 1 -15.45 2.11 7.09
CA MET A 1 -15.19 3.56 7.09
C MET A 1 -13.70 3.87 7.30
N VAL A 2 -13.17 3.89 8.54
CA VAL A 2 -11.78 4.34 8.81
C VAL A 2 -10.70 3.56 8.05
N LYS A 3 -10.85 2.24 7.89
CA LYS A 3 -9.91 1.42 7.10
C LYS A 3 -9.75 1.92 5.66
N ARG A 4 -10.80 2.50 5.06
CA ARG A 4 -10.74 3.07 3.70
C ARG A 4 -9.92 4.35 3.66
N HIS A 5 -10.01 5.19 4.69
CA HIS A 5 -9.30 6.47 4.76
C HIS A 5 -7.78 6.25 4.70
N LEU A 6 -7.30 5.14 5.26
CA LEU A 6 -5.89 4.73 5.27
C LEU A 6 -5.39 4.13 3.94
N LEU A 7 -6.28 3.88 2.98
CA LEU A 7 -5.96 3.25 1.70
C LEU A 7 -5.98 4.22 0.53
N ARG A 8 -6.36 5.48 0.79
CA ARG A 8 -6.35 6.53 -0.22
C ARG A 8 -4.93 7.05 -0.39
N HIS A 9 -4.56 7.38 -1.61
CA HIS A 9 -3.24 7.87 -1.95
C HIS A 9 -3.34 8.74 -3.19
N THR A 10 -2.53 9.79 -3.29
CA THR A 10 -2.54 10.74 -4.41
C THR A 10 -2.21 10.09 -5.76
N LEU A 11 -1.38 9.04 -5.75
CA LEU A 11 -1.05 8.21 -6.91
C LEU A 11 -2.09 7.12 -7.24
N LEU A 12 -3.08 6.91 -6.39
CA LEU A 12 -4.14 5.92 -6.65
C LEU A 12 -5.38 6.65 -7.16
N PRO A 13 -6.04 6.12 -8.21
CA PRO A 13 -7.26 6.73 -8.69
C PRO A 13 -8.38 6.60 -7.65
N LYS A 14 -9.30 7.56 -7.69
CA LYS A 14 -10.54 7.50 -6.91
C LYS A 14 -11.32 6.24 -7.29
N VAL A 15 -11.84 5.57 -6.26
CA VAL A 15 -12.63 4.35 -6.47
C VAL A 15 -13.94 4.71 -7.17
N ALA A 16 -14.18 4.09 -8.32
CA ALA A 16 -15.49 4.12 -8.95
C ALA A 16 -16.42 3.16 -8.20
N PHE A 17 -17.59 3.65 -7.79
CA PHE A 17 -18.65 2.84 -7.20
C PHE A 17 -19.79 2.74 -8.19
N ASP A 18 -20.40 1.56 -8.28
CA ASP A 18 -21.44 1.15 -9.25
C ASP A 18 -22.68 2.07 -9.34
N ASN A 19 -22.78 3.11 -8.48
CA ASN A 19 -23.89 4.06 -8.38
C ASN A 19 -23.53 5.50 -8.76
N ALA A 20 -22.35 5.76 -9.34
CA ALA A 20 -21.92 7.09 -9.77
C ALA A 20 -21.80 7.16 -11.30
N ASP A 21 -22.07 8.34 -11.86
CA ASP A 21 -21.99 8.64 -13.30
C ASP A 21 -20.76 8.04 -13.95
N THR A 22 -20.94 7.58 -15.19
CA THR A 22 -19.89 7.08 -16.08
C THR A 22 -18.70 8.04 -16.03
N GLN A 23 -17.67 7.68 -15.27
CA GLN A 23 -16.43 8.42 -15.31
C GLN A 23 -15.87 8.23 -16.73
N GLN A 24 -15.20 9.23 -17.29
CA GLN A 24 -14.57 9.11 -18.62
C GLN A 24 -13.04 9.01 -18.51
N THR A 25 -12.49 9.22 -17.31
CA THR A 25 -11.06 9.34 -17.06
C THR A 25 -10.71 8.91 -15.63
N LEU A 26 -9.46 8.45 -15.43
CA LEU A 26 -8.88 8.25 -14.09
C LEU A 26 -8.80 9.59 -13.34
N LEU A 27 -9.57 9.70 -12.26
CA LEU A 27 -9.54 10.86 -11.36
C LEU A 27 -8.59 10.59 -10.20
N TYR A 28 -7.69 11.53 -9.96
CA TYR A 28 -6.76 11.51 -8.83
C TYR A 28 -7.14 12.62 -7.86
N GLU A 29 -7.07 12.34 -6.57
CA GLU A 29 -7.40 13.30 -5.52
C GLU A 29 -6.13 13.86 -4.91
N THR A 30 -6.16 15.15 -4.58
CA THR A 30 -5.07 15.82 -3.87
C THR A 30 -5.03 15.39 -2.40
N TYR A 31 -3.91 15.65 -1.72
CA TYR A 31 -3.79 15.33 -0.30
C TYR A 31 -4.87 16.03 0.53
N GLU A 32 -5.12 17.30 0.23
CA GLU A 32 -6.10 18.16 0.89
C GLU A 32 -7.52 17.63 0.67
N GLU A 33 -7.85 17.22 -0.56
CA GLU A 33 -9.13 16.61 -0.89
C GLU A 33 -9.34 15.29 -0.15
N ILE A 34 -8.32 14.41 -0.14
CA ILE A 34 -8.38 13.13 0.56
C ILE A 34 -8.59 13.35 2.06
N HIS A 35 -7.86 14.29 2.66
CA HIS A 35 -7.96 14.62 4.07
C HIS A 35 -9.34 15.21 4.42
N ALA A 36 -9.78 16.24 3.70
CA ALA A 36 -11.05 16.92 3.94
C ALA A 36 -12.25 15.97 3.78
N SER A 37 -12.27 15.16 2.72
CA SER A 37 -13.34 14.18 2.50
C SER A 37 -13.36 13.09 3.56
N SER A 38 -12.20 12.63 4.04
CA SER A 38 -12.11 11.63 5.13
C SER A 38 -12.61 12.19 6.46
N ILE A 39 -12.34 13.47 6.75
CA ILE A 39 -12.88 14.18 7.93
C ILE A 39 -14.39 14.34 7.81
N LYS A 40 -14.88 14.76 6.64
CA LYS A 40 -16.32 14.94 6.38
C LYS A 40 -17.08 13.63 6.57
N GLU A 41 -16.57 12.52 6.03
CA GLU A 41 -17.15 11.19 6.20
C GLU A 41 -17.20 10.77 7.67
N LEU A 42 -16.08 10.94 8.40
CA LEU A 42 -16.02 10.64 9.82
C LEU A 42 -17.00 11.49 10.63
N LEU A 43 -17.10 12.78 10.33
CA LEU A 43 -18.02 13.70 11.00
C LEU A 43 -19.47 13.31 10.75
N SER A 44 -19.85 13.04 9.50
CA SER A 44 -21.19 12.59 9.14
C SER A 44 -21.57 11.30 9.86
N TYR A 45 -20.64 10.33 9.93
CA TYR A 45 -20.86 9.10 10.67
C TYR A 45 -20.98 9.32 12.18
N CYS A 46 -20.14 10.17 12.77
CA CYS A 46 -20.24 10.49 14.20
C CYS A 46 -21.55 11.21 14.54
N LYS A 47 -22.09 12.02 13.62
CA LYS A 47 -23.41 12.63 13.72
C LYS A 47 -24.53 11.59 13.64
N SER A 48 -24.44 10.61 12.74
CA SER A 48 -25.47 9.57 12.62
C SER A 48 -25.56 8.65 13.84
N ILE A 49 -24.46 8.48 14.58
CA ILE A 49 -24.43 7.69 15.82
C ILE A 49 -24.62 8.53 17.09
N ASP A 50 -24.78 9.85 16.95
CA ASP A 50 -24.87 10.84 18.04
C ASP A 50 -23.74 10.76 19.10
N GLN A 51 -22.51 10.43 18.67
CA GLN A 51 -21.36 10.31 19.57
C GLN A 51 -20.23 11.26 19.16
N ALA A 52 -20.39 12.54 19.48
CA ALA A 52 -19.39 13.58 19.21
C ALA A 52 -18.02 13.31 19.89
N LYS A 53 -18.00 12.56 21.01
CA LYS A 53 -16.76 12.19 21.71
C LYS A 53 -15.83 11.34 20.83
N ILE A 54 -16.40 10.47 20.00
CA ILE A 54 -15.63 9.62 19.08
C ILE A 54 -14.92 10.49 18.04
N PHE A 55 -15.64 11.46 17.46
CA PHE A 55 -15.04 12.40 16.52
C PHE A 55 -13.86 13.15 17.15
N ARG A 56 -14.03 13.66 18.37
CA ARG A 56 -12.95 14.35 19.10
C ARG A 56 -11.73 13.45 19.28
N TYR A 57 -11.92 12.19 19.67
CA TYR A 57 -10.83 11.23 19.81
C TYR A 57 -10.07 11.02 18.50
N PHE A 58 -10.78 10.73 17.41
CA PHE A 58 -10.17 10.50 16.11
C PHE A 58 -9.50 11.75 15.54
N TRP A 59 -10.12 12.92 15.69
CA TRP A 59 -9.54 14.20 15.31
C TRP A 59 -8.20 14.42 16.01
N SER A 60 -8.19 14.40 17.34
CA SER A 60 -6.99 14.66 18.14
C SER A 60 -5.86 13.67 17.89
N ASN A 61 -6.18 12.40 17.58
CA ASN A 61 -5.17 11.36 17.42
C ASN A 61 -4.75 11.07 15.98
N TRP A 62 -5.59 11.31 14.98
CA TRP A 62 -5.37 10.78 13.63
C TRP A 62 -5.55 11.81 12.51
N TYR A 63 -6.51 12.72 12.61
CA TYR A 63 -6.82 13.66 11.52
C TYR A 63 -6.29 15.08 11.75
N ARG A 64 -5.81 15.41 12.94
CA ARG A 64 -5.28 16.74 13.26
C ARG A 64 -4.08 17.08 12.35
N PRO A 65 -4.10 18.23 11.65
CA PRO A 65 -2.94 18.74 10.93
C PRO A 65 -1.76 19.03 11.85
N ALA A 66 -0.55 19.11 11.29
CA ALA A 66 0.63 19.50 12.05
C ALA A 66 0.45 20.93 12.59
N PHE A 67 0.81 21.17 13.85
CA PHE A 67 0.74 22.48 14.47
C PHE A 67 1.93 22.69 15.40
N GLY A 68 2.75 23.71 15.12
CA GLY A 68 4.01 23.94 15.82
C GLY A 68 4.92 22.70 15.74
N ASN A 69 5.40 22.23 16.90
CA ASN A 69 6.26 21.05 17.00
C ASN A 69 5.49 19.71 17.03
N VAL A 70 4.17 19.73 16.99
CA VAL A 70 3.35 18.51 17.02
C VAL A 70 3.06 18.06 15.60
N GLY A 71 3.76 17.01 15.17
CA GLY A 71 3.58 16.41 13.85
C GLY A 71 2.20 15.78 13.65
N SER A 72 1.72 15.80 12.41
CA SER A 72 0.48 15.14 12.02
C SER A 72 0.65 13.62 12.00
N ARG A 73 -0.23 12.90 12.68
CA ARG A 73 -0.31 11.44 12.56
C ARG A 73 -1.03 11.00 11.29
N TRP A 74 -1.79 11.91 10.65
CA TRP A 74 -2.47 11.63 9.39
C TRP A 74 -1.49 11.29 8.27
N GLU A 75 -0.34 11.97 8.22
CA GLU A 75 0.70 11.74 7.21
C GLU A 75 1.24 10.30 7.29
N ILE A 76 1.35 9.75 8.50
CA ILE A 76 1.79 8.38 8.75
C ILE A 76 0.67 7.38 8.44
N ALA A 77 -0.56 7.74 8.77
CA ALA A 77 -1.71 6.85 8.71
C ALA A 77 -2.30 6.72 7.30
N SER A 78 -2.39 7.84 6.56
CA SER A 78 -3.03 7.92 5.25
C SER A 78 -2.17 7.40 4.11
N LEU A 79 -0.90 7.07 4.37
CA LEU A 79 0.09 6.68 3.36
C LEU A 79 0.32 7.73 2.25
N CYS A 80 -0.43 8.83 2.19
CA CYS A 80 -0.39 9.88 1.17
C CYS A 80 0.89 10.72 1.17
N GLY A 81 1.78 10.52 2.16
CA GLY A 81 2.97 11.32 2.36
C GLY A 81 2.66 12.71 2.95
N ARG A 82 3.73 13.48 3.19
CA ARG A 82 3.61 14.90 3.56
C ARG A 82 3.30 15.75 2.33
N PRO A 83 2.56 16.86 2.46
CA PRO A 83 2.50 17.87 1.42
C PRO A 83 3.91 18.25 0.94
N GLY A 84 4.14 18.24 -0.37
CA GLY A 84 5.45 18.53 -0.97
C GLY A 84 6.49 17.41 -0.92
N SER A 85 6.19 16.25 -0.32
CA SER A 85 7.05 15.07 -0.42
C SER A 85 6.81 14.30 -1.72
N VAL A 86 7.84 13.64 -2.23
CA VAL A 86 7.70 12.78 -3.42
C VAL A 86 6.79 11.62 -3.06
N ALA A 87 5.62 11.56 -3.68
CA ALA A 87 4.61 10.55 -3.40
C ALA A 87 5.17 9.14 -3.72
N SER A 88 5.15 8.24 -2.73
CA SER A 88 5.39 6.80 -2.94
C SER A 88 4.38 5.98 -2.18
N ILE A 89 3.85 4.98 -2.88
CA ILE A 89 3.05 3.92 -2.30
C ILE A 89 3.99 2.93 -1.60
N PRO A 90 3.81 2.63 -0.31
CA PRO A 90 4.58 1.59 0.36
C PRO A 90 4.13 0.21 -0.12
N ILE A 91 5.09 -0.69 -0.38
CA ILE A 91 4.84 -2.06 -0.87
C ILE A 91 3.89 -2.87 0.04
N SER A 92 3.80 -2.55 1.33
CA SER A 92 2.74 -3.06 2.19
C SER A 92 2.49 -2.11 3.35
N ARG A 93 1.31 -2.25 3.99
CA ARG A 93 0.88 -1.40 5.11
C ARG A 93 1.92 -1.41 6.24
N THR A 94 2.23 -0.21 6.75
CA THR A 94 3.33 0.04 7.69
C THR A 94 3.18 -0.75 8.99
N THR A 95 1.97 -0.87 9.52
CA THR A 95 1.69 -1.63 10.75
C THR A 95 2.02 -3.12 10.59
N MET A 96 1.61 -3.75 9.49
CA MET A 96 1.90 -5.15 9.22
C MET A 96 3.40 -5.43 9.04
N ARG A 97 4.14 -4.49 8.42
CA ARG A 97 5.61 -4.61 8.28
C ARG A 97 6.31 -4.50 9.61
N LEU A 98 5.95 -3.49 10.41
CA LEU A 98 6.54 -3.28 11.72
C LEU A 98 6.26 -4.49 12.61
N GLU A 99 5.01 -4.94 12.71
CA GLU A 99 4.65 -6.13 13.49
C GLU A 99 5.39 -7.38 13.01
N SER A 100 5.48 -7.60 11.70
CA SER A 100 6.21 -8.73 11.15
C SER A 100 7.71 -8.65 11.40
N HIS A 101 8.28 -7.45 11.32
CA HIS A 101 9.68 -7.19 11.62
C HIS A 101 9.97 -7.51 13.09
N TRP A 102 9.16 -6.97 14.00
CA TRP A 102 9.27 -7.24 15.44
C TRP A 102 9.03 -8.70 15.78
N ARG A 103 8.14 -9.41 15.07
CA ARG A 103 7.93 -10.85 15.23
C ARG A 103 9.20 -11.64 14.90
N ILE A 104 9.84 -11.32 13.78
CA ILE A 104 11.07 -11.97 13.34
C ILE A 104 12.21 -11.69 14.31
N LEU A 105 12.38 -10.43 14.71
CA LEU A 105 13.39 -10.06 15.69
C LEU A 105 13.20 -10.83 17.01
N LYS A 106 11.96 -10.88 17.52
CA LYS A 106 11.64 -11.59 18.76
C LYS A 106 11.84 -13.10 18.68
N LYS A 107 11.41 -13.72 17.58
CA LYS A 107 11.42 -15.18 17.43
C LYS A 107 12.81 -15.72 17.05
N ASP A 108 13.45 -15.06 16.09
CA ASP A 108 14.64 -15.64 15.44
C ASP A 108 15.94 -15.15 16.09
N TYR A 109 15.92 -13.96 16.71
CA TYR A 109 17.15 -13.34 17.23
C TYR A 109 17.17 -13.13 18.74
N THR A 110 16.01 -12.95 19.40
CA THR A 110 15.98 -12.68 20.85
C THR A 110 15.23 -13.73 21.65
N SER A 111 14.87 -14.86 21.06
CA SER A 111 14.09 -15.92 21.74
C SER A 111 14.84 -16.56 22.90
N HIS A 112 16.16 -16.61 22.82
CA HIS A 112 17.05 -17.13 23.87
C HIS A 112 17.47 -16.04 24.89
N LEU A 113 17.11 -14.78 24.66
CA LEU A 113 17.52 -13.66 25.51
C LEU A 113 16.37 -13.29 26.46
N VAL A 114 16.62 -13.42 27.77
CA VAL A 114 15.70 -12.92 28.78
C VAL A 114 15.94 -11.42 28.94
N ARG A 115 15.00 -10.60 28.45
CA ARG A 115 14.95 -9.14 28.67
C ARG A 115 16.24 -8.41 28.24
N PRO A 116 16.64 -8.52 26.95
CA PRO A 116 17.88 -7.93 26.47
C PRO A 116 17.91 -6.41 26.68
N ARG A 117 19.08 -5.87 27.04
CA ARG A 117 19.32 -4.42 27.09
C ARG A 117 19.16 -3.82 25.69
N LEU A 118 18.78 -2.54 25.63
CA LEU A 118 18.56 -1.83 24.36
C LEU A 118 19.79 -1.88 23.44
N ASP A 119 20.99 -1.75 24.01
CA ASP A 119 22.24 -1.77 23.23
C ASP A 119 22.49 -3.11 22.54
N LEU A 120 22.20 -4.22 23.22
CA LEU A 120 22.31 -5.56 22.64
C LEU A 120 21.28 -5.74 21.51
N LEU A 121 20.06 -5.22 21.70
CA LEU A 121 19.04 -5.23 20.66
C LEU A 121 19.48 -4.42 19.42
N CYS A 122 20.04 -3.23 19.62
CA CYS A 122 20.61 -2.41 18.56
C CYS A 122 21.74 -3.15 17.83
N TYR A 123 22.67 -3.76 18.57
CA TYR A 123 23.75 -4.57 18.00
C TYR A 123 23.21 -5.70 17.12
N ILE A 124 22.19 -6.43 17.58
CA ILE A 124 21.55 -7.51 16.84
C ILE A 124 20.89 -7.00 15.55
N ILE A 125 20.18 -5.88 15.63
CA ILE A 125 19.52 -5.28 14.47
C ILE A 125 20.55 -4.93 13.39
N PHE A 126 21.60 -4.19 13.75
CA PHE A 126 22.59 -3.71 12.77
C PHE A 126 23.48 -4.84 12.22
N ASN A 127 23.98 -5.73 13.08
CA ASN A 127 24.99 -6.71 12.66
C ASN A 127 24.40 -7.99 12.11
N HIS A 128 23.19 -8.40 12.55
CA HIS A 128 22.61 -9.66 12.13
C HIS A 128 21.38 -9.48 11.25
N LEU A 129 20.38 -8.73 11.70
CA LEU A 129 19.11 -8.60 10.98
C LEU A 129 19.26 -7.80 9.67
N VAL A 130 19.88 -6.61 9.72
CA VAL A 130 20.05 -5.78 8.53
C VAL A 130 20.94 -6.48 7.50
N ARG A 131 22.07 -7.06 7.93
CA ARG A 131 22.97 -7.82 7.03
C ARG A 131 22.27 -9.01 6.37
N SER A 132 21.47 -9.78 7.11
CA SER A 132 20.72 -10.91 6.54
C SER A 132 19.70 -10.44 5.48
N ARG A 133 19.04 -9.29 5.72
CA ARG A 133 18.10 -8.70 4.76
C ARG A 133 18.78 -8.16 3.50
N ILE A 134 19.94 -7.53 3.63
CA ILE A 134 20.73 -7.09 2.48
C ILE A 134 21.15 -8.30 1.64
N LYS A 135 21.65 -9.37 2.26
CA LYS A 135 22.04 -10.60 1.54
C LYS A 135 20.87 -11.21 0.77
N LEU A 136 19.71 -11.35 1.43
CA LEU A 136 18.49 -11.85 0.77
C LEU A 136 18.05 -10.95 -0.39
N HIS A 137 18.13 -9.63 -0.21
CA HIS A 137 17.81 -8.67 -1.27
C HIS A 137 18.71 -8.85 -2.49
N LEU A 138 20.02 -9.00 -2.28
CA LEU A 138 20.98 -9.25 -3.36
C LEU A 138 20.72 -10.58 -4.08
N GLN A 139 20.36 -11.64 -3.35
CA GLN A 139 20.01 -12.93 -3.94
C GLN A 139 18.74 -12.84 -4.81
N VAL A 140 17.73 -12.09 -4.34
CA VAL A 140 16.51 -11.81 -5.09
C VAL A 140 16.80 -10.98 -6.34
N ALA A 141 17.62 -9.93 -6.21
CA ALA A 141 18.02 -9.09 -7.34
C ALA A 141 18.81 -9.88 -8.39
N ALA A 142 19.62 -10.85 -7.95
CA ALA A 142 20.35 -11.76 -8.82
C ALA A 142 19.50 -12.93 -9.37
N GLY A 143 18.19 -12.97 -9.09
CA GLY A 143 17.28 -14.03 -9.55
C GLY A 143 17.50 -15.41 -8.89
N ARG A 144 18.38 -15.50 -7.89
CA ARG A 144 18.71 -16.78 -7.21
C ARG A 144 17.66 -17.20 -6.20
N GLU A 145 16.93 -16.23 -5.66
CA GLU A 145 15.88 -16.43 -4.66
C GLU A 145 14.61 -15.72 -5.09
N LYS A 146 13.46 -16.34 -4.82
CA LYS A 146 12.16 -15.68 -5.07
C LYS A 146 11.75 -14.90 -3.82
N PRO A 147 11.19 -13.68 -3.95
CA PRO A 147 10.65 -12.96 -2.81
C PRO A 147 9.62 -13.81 -2.06
N SER A 148 9.57 -13.72 -0.73
CA SER A 148 8.56 -14.43 0.08
C SER A 148 7.12 -14.09 -0.35
N ILE A 149 6.91 -12.88 -0.86
CA ILE A 149 5.63 -12.36 -1.37
C ILE A 149 5.21 -13.01 -2.69
N TYR A 150 6.14 -13.63 -3.43
CA TYR A 150 5.88 -14.14 -4.77
C TYR A 150 4.79 -15.20 -4.80
N LYS A 151 4.77 -16.12 -3.81
CA LYS A 151 3.76 -17.18 -3.74
C LYS A 151 2.34 -16.61 -3.59
N ASP A 152 2.17 -15.63 -2.70
CA ASP A 152 0.89 -14.93 -2.51
C ASP A 152 0.48 -14.18 -3.78
N PHE A 153 1.44 -13.52 -4.43
CA PHE A 153 1.20 -12.78 -5.67
C PHE A 153 0.68 -13.70 -6.77
N VAL A 154 1.38 -14.81 -7.04
CA VAL A 154 0.98 -15.81 -8.05
C VAL A 154 -0.38 -16.40 -7.72
N HIS A 155 -0.67 -16.67 -6.45
CA HIS A 155 -1.99 -17.16 -6.02
C HIS A 155 -3.10 -16.16 -6.35
N VAL A 156 -2.93 -14.88 -6.00
CA VAL A 156 -3.90 -13.82 -6.30
C VAL A 156 -4.05 -13.63 -7.82
N TRP A 157 -2.94 -13.68 -8.57
CA TRP A 157 -2.95 -13.58 -10.03
C TRP A 157 -3.82 -14.64 -10.67
N ARG A 158 -3.60 -15.93 -10.35
CA ARG A 158 -4.38 -17.05 -10.90
C ARG A 158 -5.87 -16.88 -10.61
N LYS A 159 -6.21 -16.53 -9.37
CA LYS A 159 -7.59 -16.30 -8.96
C LYS A 159 -8.25 -15.15 -9.73
N CYS A 160 -7.49 -14.11 -10.06
CA CYS A 160 -7.97 -13.03 -10.92
C CYS A 160 -8.11 -13.46 -12.38
N ALA A 161 -7.16 -14.24 -12.91
CA ALA A 161 -7.17 -14.75 -14.28
C ALA A 161 -8.36 -15.68 -14.54
N GLU A 162 -8.65 -16.59 -13.60
CA GLU A 162 -9.82 -17.48 -13.65
C GLU A 162 -11.16 -16.71 -13.63
N ALA A 163 -11.18 -15.51 -13.04
CA ALA A 163 -12.36 -14.67 -12.91
C ALA A 163 -12.52 -13.66 -14.06
N VAL A 164 -11.67 -13.72 -15.09
CA VAL A 164 -11.80 -12.88 -16.29
C VAL A 164 -12.86 -13.46 -17.21
N ASP A 165 -13.89 -12.67 -17.48
CA ASP A 165 -14.98 -12.96 -18.41
C ASP A 165 -15.24 -11.76 -19.33
N GLN A 166 -16.11 -11.92 -20.34
CA GLN A 166 -16.44 -10.83 -21.26
C GLN A 166 -16.97 -9.59 -20.53
N THR A 167 -17.77 -9.79 -19.47
CA THR A 167 -18.29 -8.68 -18.65
C THR A 167 -17.20 -7.89 -17.93
N THR A 168 -16.07 -8.53 -17.61
CA THR A 168 -14.89 -7.87 -17.05
C THR A 168 -14.25 -6.92 -18.07
N ILE A 169 -14.21 -7.30 -19.35
CA ILE A 169 -13.66 -6.47 -20.42
C ILE A 169 -14.58 -5.27 -20.65
N ASP A 170 -15.88 -5.51 -20.76
CA ASP A 170 -16.87 -4.44 -20.99
C ASP A 170 -16.89 -3.43 -19.83
N LYS A 171 -16.81 -3.92 -18.57
CA LYS A 171 -16.72 -3.07 -17.39
C LYS A 171 -15.39 -2.34 -17.28
N ARG A 172 -14.28 -2.92 -17.73
CA ARG A 172 -12.98 -2.23 -17.78
C ARG A 172 -13.05 -1.02 -18.70
N ASP A 173 -13.58 -1.21 -19.91
CA ASP A 173 -13.55 -0.16 -20.93
C ASP A 173 -14.67 0.88 -20.74
N GLY A 174 -15.80 0.49 -20.13
CA GLY A 174 -16.95 1.38 -19.94
C GLY A 174 -17.11 1.98 -18.54
N PHE A 175 -16.52 1.38 -17.49
CA PHE A 175 -16.84 1.75 -16.10
C PHE A 175 -15.61 1.91 -15.20
N TYR A 176 -14.71 0.93 -15.20
CA TYR A 176 -13.50 0.91 -14.41
C TYR A 176 -12.28 1.23 -15.26
N PHE A 177 -11.94 2.51 -15.38
CA PHE A 177 -10.73 2.91 -16.08
C PHE A 177 -9.50 2.18 -15.54
N THR A 178 -8.75 1.63 -16.48
CA THR A 178 -7.47 0.97 -16.24
C THR A 178 -6.41 1.59 -17.12
N ASP A 179 -5.22 1.77 -16.55
CA ASP A 179 -4.04 2.18 -17.27
C ASP A 179 -3.00 1.06 -17.12
N LYS A 180 -2.78 0.31 -18.20
CA LYS A 180 -1.76 -0.75 -18.27
C LYS A 180 -0.36 -0.17 -18.09
N ASP A 181 -0.13 1.08 -18.52
CA ASP A 181 1.14 1.75 -18.44
C ASP A 181 1.51 2.20 -17.03
N LYS A 182 0.53 2.72 -16.29
CA LYS A 182 0.74 3.12 -14.90
C LYS A 182 0.45 2.00 -13.89
N TRP A 183 -0.07 0.86 -14.34
CA TRP A 183 -0.52 -0.25 -13.49
C TRP A 183 -1.54 0.20 -12.44
N VAL A 184 -2.59 0.89 -12.88
CA VAL A 184 -3.64 1.39 -11.98
C VAL A 184 -5.03 1.05 -12.51
N CYS A 185 -5.95 0.84 -11.58
CA CYS A 185 -7.36 0.57 -11.86
C CYS A 185 -8.25 1.30 -10.85
N SER A 186 -9.34 1.91 -11.30
CA SER A 186 -10.32 2.58 -10.40
C SER A 186 -11.24 1.61 -9.66
N CYS A 187 -11.14 0.30 -9.89
CA CYS A 187 -12.06 -0.66 -9.27
C CYS A 187 -11.78 -0.85 -7.75
N PRO A 188 -12.82 -1.13 -6.95
CA PRO A 188 -12.66 -1.41 -5.52
C PRO A 188 -11.68 -2.55 -5.23
N ALA A 189 -11.70 -3.61 -6.06
CA ALA A 189 -10.85 -4.78 -5.89
C ALA A 189 -9.36 -4.44 -5.95
N PHE A 190 -8.96 -3.44 -6.76
CA PHE A 190 -7.58 -2.99 -6.85
C PHE A 190 -7.15 -2.22 -5.60
N VAL A 191 -7.94 -1.22 -5.18
CA VAL A 191 -7.60 -0.32 -4.08
C VAL A 191 -7.62 -1.03 -2.71
N PHE A 192 -8.55 -1.97 -2.51
CA PHE A 192 -8.64 -2.69 -1.24
C PHE A 192 -7.67 -3.86 -1.13
N ASN A 193 -7.13 -4.35 -2.25
CA ASN A 193 -6.18 -5.45 -2.26
C ASN A 193 -4.78 -4.96 -1.86
N SER A 194 -4.19 -5.62 -0.87
CA SER A 194 -2.82 -5.36 -0.41
C SER A 194 -1.73 -5.51 -1.49
N ARG A 195 -2.05 -6.16 -2.61
CA ARG A 195 -1.13 -6.42 -3.72
C ARG A 195 -1.36 -5.50 -4.92
N TYR A 196 -2.33 -4.58 -4.87
CA TYR A 196 -2.70 -3.73 -6.00
C TYR A 196 -2.93 -4.55 -7.28
N LEU A 197 -3.77 -5.58 -7.15
CA LEU A 197 -4.13 -6.52 -8.21
C LEU A 197 -5.65 -6.63 -8.32
N CYS A 198 -6.14 -6.67 -9.57
CA CYS A 198 -7.53 -6.93 -9.90
C CYS A 198 -7.64 -7.66 -11.24
N LYS A 199 -8.80 -8.28 -11.49
CA LYS A 199 -9.09 -8.97 -12.76
C LYS A 199 -9.02 -8.05 -13.99
N HIS A 200 -9.36 -6.76 -13.84
CA HIS A 200 -9.28 -5.79 -14.95
C HIS A 200 -7.84 -5.50 -15.39
N LEU A 201 -6.85 -5.56 -14.49
CA LEU A 201 -5.45 -5.45 -14.88
C LEU A 201 -4.91 -6.75 -15.46
N VAL A 202 -5.31 -7.89 -14.88
CA VAL A 202 -4.89 -9.22 -15.34
C VAL A 202 -5.44 -9.52 -16.74
N CYS A 203 -6.64 -9.05 -17.09
CA CYS A 203 -7.23 -9.30 -18.41
C CYS A 203 -6.43 -8.69 -19.59
N TYR A 204 -5.49 -7.78 -19.35
CA TYR A 204 -4.55 -7.33 -20.39
C TYR A 204 -3.52 -8.38 -20.81
N TYR A 205 -3.47 -9.51 -20.09
CA TYR A 205 -2.52 -10.58 -20.28
C TYR A 205 -3.27 -11.89 -20.54
N SER A 206 -2.83 -12.60 -21.57
CA SER A 206 -3.46 -13.86 -21.99
C SER A 206 -3.04 -15.07 -21.15
N SER A 207 -2.00 -14.92 -20.31
CA SER A 207 -1.42 -16.03 -19.56
C SER A 207 -1.99 -16.15 -18.14
N PRO A 208 -2.40 -17.35 -17.70
CA PRO A 208 -2.80 -17.62 -16.32
C PRO A 208 -1.59 -17.65 -15.36
N HIS A 209 -0.36 -17.61 -15.88
CA HIS A 209 0.88 -17.52 -15.12
C HIS A 209 1.64 -16.25 -15.49
N PRO A 210 2.12 -15.47 -14.49
CA PRO A 210 2.98 -14.33 -14.78
C PRO A 210 4.28 -14.84 -15.44
N THR A 211 4.58 -14.37 -16.64
CA THR A 211 5.85 -14.65 -17.33
C THR A 211 7.00 -13.84 -16.72
N GLU A 212 8.27 -14.22 -16.92
CA GLU A 212 9.41 -13.49 -16.34
C GLU A 212 9.48 -12.02 -16.79
N THR A 213 8.99 -11.68 -17.98
CA THR A 213 8.85 -10.31 -18.49
C THR A 213 7.66 -9.56 -17.87
N GLU A 214 6.58 -10.26 -17.50
CA GLU A 214 5.47 -9.70 -16.72
C GLU A 214 5.83 -9.55 -15.24
N ASP A 215 6.66 -10.45 -14.70
CA ASP A 215 7.32 -10.33 -13.41
C ASP A 215 8.28 -9.13 -13.45
N ILE A 216 9.03 -8.90 -14.54
CA ILE A 216 9.89 -7.73 -14.73
C ILE A 216 9.07 -6.46 -14.99
N LEU A 217 7.95 -6.46 -15.71
CA LEU A 217 7.12 -5.25 -15.85
C LEU A 217 6.39 -4.93 -14.54
N CYS A 218 5.91 -5.94 -13.81
CA CYS A 218 5.34 -5.80 -12.48
C CYS A 218 6.42 -5.62 -11.38
N SER A 219 7.71 -5.86 -11.67
CA SER A 219 8.89 -5.71 -10.79
C SER A 219 9.73 -4.45 -11.05
N HIS A 220 9.86 -4.02 -12.30
CA HIS A 220 10.47 -2.76 -12.76
C HIS A 220 9.45 -1.62 -12.73
N ARG A 221 8.16 -1.87 -13.03
CA ARG A 221 7.06 -0.98 -12.61
C ARG A 221 6.58 -1.23 -11.17
N ARG A 222 7.41 -1.87 -10.34
CA ARG A 222 7.64 -1.34 -8.98
C ARG A 222 8.38 0.00 -9.06
N HIS A 223 8.13 0.85 -10.07
CA HIS A 223 8.62 2.22 -10.30
C HIS A 223 8.06 3.22 -9.29
N LEU A 224 7.77 2.71 -8.10
CA LEU A 224 8.08 3.32 -6.82
C LEU A 224 9.60 3.25 -6.51
N GLN A 225 10.40 2.70 -7.44
CA GLN A 225 11.86 2.61 -7.42
C GLN A 225 12.61 3.92 -7.70
N ARG A 226 11.97 5.09 -7.63
CA ARG A 226 12.72 6.36 -7.50
C ARG A 226 12.93 6.84 -6.07
N ILE A 227 12.41 6.16 -5.03
CA ILE A 227 12.39 6.75 -3.67
C ILE A 227 13.33 6.07 -2.65
N TYR A 228 13.93 4.92 -2.95
CA TYR A 228 14.73 4.23 -1.91
C TYR A 228 16.25 4.37 -1.98
N PHE A 229 16.84 4.97 -3.02
CA PHE A 229 18.31 5.09 -3.08
C PHE A 229 18.79 6.38 -3.73
N LYS A 230 18.59 7.52 -3.04
CA LYS A 230 19.45 8.69 -3.26
C LYS A 230 20.07 9.34 -2.01
N ASN A 231 19.73 8.94 -0.78
CA ASN A 231 20.26 9.59 0.43
C ASN A 231 20.72 8.62 1.54
N ILE A 232 21.59 7.65 1.21
CA ILE A 232 22.40 6.95 2.24
C ILE A 232 23.92 7.05 1.96
N CYS A 233 24.33 7.83 0.94
CA CYS A 233 25.71 8.30 0.82
C CYS A 233 25.70 9.78 0.41
N HIS A 234 25.39 10.65 1.38
CA HIS A 234 25.96 11.98 1.58
C HIS A 234 25.51 12.49 2.94
#